data_AF-A0A529LV44-F1
#
_entry.id   AF-A0A529LV44-F1
#
_cell.length_a   1.000
_cell.length_b   1.000
_cell.length_c   1.000
_cell.angle_alpha   90.00
_cell.angle_beta   90.00
_cell.angle_gamma   90.00
#
_symmetry.space_group_name_H-M   'P 1'
#
loop_
_entity.id
_entity.type
_entity.pdbx_description
1 polymer ?
#
loop_
_entity_poly.entity_id
_entity_poly.type
_entity_poly.pdbx_seq_one_letter_code
_entity_poly.pdbx_strand_id
1 'polypeptide(L)'
;LLVLEQQGAANFFGEPALRIADIMRTTRDGRGAISVLAADKLMMNPRLYATFLLWLMSELFEELPEVGDLDQPKLVFFFDEAHLLFEDAPKVLIDRVEQVVRLIRSKGVGVYFVTQNPLDIPEKVLAQLGNRVQ
;
A
#
# COMPACT_ATOMS: atom_id res chain seq x y z
N LEU A 1 -9.99 13.45 5.68
CA LEU A 1 -9.09 14.32 6.46
C LEU A 1 -9.61 14.56 7.88
N LEU A 2 -10.84 15.06 8.08
CA LEU A 2 -11.37 15.38 9.44
C LEU A 2 -11.61 14.19 10.40
N VAL A 3 -11.79 12.96 9.88
CA VAL A 3 -12.03 11.76 10.72
C VAL A 3 -10.72 11.14 11.24
N LEU A 4 -9.59 11.46 10.62
CA LEU A 4 -8.28 10.91 10.98
C LEU A 4 -7.71 11.58 12.25
N GLU A 5 -7.89 12.89 12.42
CA GLU A 5 -7.39 13.62 13.59
C GLU A 5 -7.93 13.06 14.92
N GLN A 6 -9.19 12.62 14.97
CA GLN A 6 -9.80 12.08 16.18
C GLN A 6 -9.31 10.66 16.55
N GLN A 7 -8.63 9.95 15.64
CA GLN A 7 -8.15 8.58 15.86
C GLN A 7 -6.64 8.48 16.13
N GLY A 8 -5.99 9.59 16.49
CA GLY A 8 -4.56 9.62 16.80
C GLY A 8 -3.66 9.93 15.62
N ALA A 9 -4.21 10.42 14.50
CA ALA A 9 -3.43 10.78 13.32
C ALA A 9 -2.42 11.92 13.56
N ALA A 10 -2.58 12.72 14.62
CA ALA A 10 -1.60 13.76 14.99
C ALA A 10 -0.19 13.21 15.30
N ASN A 11 -0.08 11.99 15.85
CA ASN A 11 1.20 11.31 16.07
C ASN A 11 1.66 10.51 14.85
N PHE A 12 0.76 10.28 13.90
CA PHE A 12 0.99 9.40 12.75
C PHE A 12 1.38 10.18 11.48
N PHE A 13 0.86 11.41 11.33
CA PHE A 13 1.37 12.45 10.44
C PHE A 13 2.31 13.42 11.19
N GLY A 14 2.95 12.95 12.26
CA GLY A 14 3.92 13.74 13.00
C GLY A 14 5.09 14.16 12.09
N GLU A 15 5.57 15.40 12.28
CA GLU A 15 6.72 15.89 11.53
C GLU A 15 8.00 15.13 11.93
N PRO A 16 8.87 14.77 10.97
CA PRO A 16 8.75 15.04 9.53
C PRO A 16 7.78 14.09 8.82
N ALA A 17 6.96 14.65 7.92
CA ALA A 17 6.07 13.87 7.07
C ALA A 17 6.87 12.84 6.23
N LEU A 18 6.27 11.66 6.04
CA LEU A 18 6.83 10.61 5.19
C LEU A 18 7.00 11.15 3.75
N ARG A 19 8.23 11.22 3.25
CA ARG A 19 8.49 11.58 1.85
C ARG A 19 8.64 10.30 1.03
N ILE A 20 8.04 10.27 -0.16
CA ILE A 20 8.18 9.12 -1.07
C ILE A 20 9.66 8.86 -1.41
N ALA A 21 10.47 9.92 -1.52
CA ALA A 21 11.91 9.79 -1.72
C ALA A 21 12.62 8.96 -0.62
N ASP A 22 12.11 8.95 0.61
CA ASP A 22 12.70 8.21 1.72
C ASP A 22 12.46 6.69 1.61
N ILE A 23 11.37 6.26 0.95
CA ILE A 23 11.08 4.84 0.66
C ILE A 23 11.65 4.35 -0.67
N MET A 24 12.02 5.27 -1.58
CA MET A 24 12.61 4.97 -2.89
C MET A 24 14.15 4.86 -2.87
N ARG A 25 14.75 4.83 -1.68
CA ARG A 25 16.22 4.84 -1.53
C ARG A 25 16.84 3.52 -2.01
N THR A 26 18.01 3.65 -2.63
CA THR A 26 18.90 2.52 -2.90
C THR A 26 20.07 2.53 -1.91
N THR A 27 20.62 1.35 -1.66
CA THR A 27 21.85 1.18 -0.87
C THR A 27 23.06 1.66 -1.68
N ARG A 28 24.22 1.84 -1.03
CA ARG A 28 25.44 2.37 -1.68
C ARG A 28 25.96 1.51 -2.83
N ASP A 29 25.64 0.22 -2.82
CA ASP A 29 25.96 -0.77 -3.86
C ASP A 29 24.86 -0.90 -4.93
N GLY A 30 23.87 0.00 -4.94
CA GLY A 30 22.84 0.09 -5.98
C GLY A 30 21.65 -0.85 -5.81
N ARG A 31 21.57 -1.62 -4.71
CA ARG A 31 20.41 -2.49 -4.43
C ARG A 31 19.24 -1.68 -3.86
N GLY A 32 18.02 -2.19 -4.00
CA GLY A 32 16.85 -1.62 -3.34
C GLY A 32 16.95 -1.72 -1.82
N ALA A 33 16.50 -0.69 -1.10
CA ALA A 33 16.38 -0.75 0.35
C ALA A 33 15.10 -1.50 0.75
N ILE A 34 15.21 -2.38 1.75
CA ILE A 34 14.05 -3.02 2.37
C ILE A 34 13.61 -2.11 3.53
N SER A 35 12.40 -1.57 3.43
CA SER A 35 11.77 -0.78 4.48
C SER A 35 10.68 -1.61 5.15
N VAL A 36 10.68 -1.65 6.48
CA VAL A 36 9.63 -2.31 7.26
C VAL A 36 8.81 -1.25 7.96
N LEU A 37 7.51 -1.20 7.65
CA LEU A 37 6.56 -0.38 8.38
C LEU A 37 6.07 -1.16 9.60
N ALA A 38 6.59 -0.81 10.78
CA ALA A 38 6.11 -1.38 12.03
C ALA A 38 4.71 -0.85 12.34
N ALA A 39 3.69 -1.64 12.00
CA ALA A 39 2.28 -1.29 12.10
C ALA A 39 1.58 -1.93 13.29
N ASP A 40 2.30 -2.43 14.30
CA ASP A 40 1.74 -3.21 15.42
C ASP A 40 0.56 -2.50 16.12
N LYS A 41 0.66 -1.18 16.30
CA LYS A 41 -0.41 -0.36 16.89
C LYS A 41 -1.52 0.00 15.90
N LEU A 42 -1.19 0.08 14.61
CA LEU A 42 -2.17 0.34 13.54
C LEU A 42 -3.04 -0.89 13.27
N MET A 43 -2.50 -2.10 13.45
CA MET A 43 -3.26 -3.35 13.34
C MET A 43 -4.42 -3.40 14.36
N MET A 44 -4.29 -2.72 15.50
CA MET A 44 -5.40 -2.56 16.46
C MET A 44 -6.53 -1.66 15.94
N ASN A 45 -6.30 -0.90 14.86
CA ASN A 45 -7.29 -0.06 14.20
C ASN A 45 -7.23 -0.27 12.67
N PRO A 46 -7.84 -1.33 12.14
CA PRO A 46 -7.78 -1.70 10.73
C PRO A 46 -8.20 -0.57 9.77
N ARG A 47 -9.15 0.28 10.19
CA ARG A 47 -9.58 1.44 9.39
C ARG A 47 -8.47 2.49 9.24
N LEU A 48 -7.72 2.75 10.30
CA LEU A 48 -6.60 3.69 10.26
C LEU A 48 -5.48 3.14 9.37
N TYR A 49 -5.17 1.85 9.50
CA TYR A 49 -4.22 1.15 8.64
C TYR A 49 -4.61 1.24 7.16
N ALA A 50 -5.85 0.86 6.82
CA ALA A 50 -6.35 0.92 5.46
C ALA A 50 -6.35 2.35 4.90
N THR A 51 -6.70 3.35 5.72
CA THR A 51 -6.69 4.75 5.29
C THR A 51 -5.27 5.24 5.01
N PHE A 52 -4.29 4.88 5.85
CA PHE A 52 -2.89 5.22 5.61
C PHE A 52 -2.36 4.60 4.33
N LEU A 53 -2.60 3.30 4.12
CA LEU A 53 -2.10 2.62 2.92
C LEU A 53 -2.72 3.17 1.65
N LEU A 54 -4.02 3.46 1.67
CA LEU A 54 -4.69 4.15 0.56
C LEU A 54 -4.09 5.53 0.30
N TRP A 55 -3.82 6.29 1.35
CA TRP A 55 -3.16 7.59 1.22
C TRP A 55 -1.78 7.43 0.58
N LEU A 56 -0.91 6.57 1.13
CA LEU A 56 0.43 6.32 0.64
C LEU A 56 0.45 5.91 -0.85
N MET A 57 -0.42 4.99 -1.24
CA MET A 57 -0.52 4.57 -2.63
C MET A 57 -1.08 5.67 -3.55
N SER A 58 -1.94 6.55 -3.04
CA SER A 58 -2.41 7.72 -3.81
C SER A 58 -1.28 8.74 -4.00
N GLU A 59 -0.51 9.03 -2.95
CA GLU A 59 0.67 9.91 -3.03
C GLU A 59 1.70 9.37 -4.03
N LEU A 60 1.96 8.05 -4.01
CA LEU A 60 2.83 7.40 -4.99
C LEU A 60 2.34 7.56 -6.42
N PHE A 61 1.03 7.43 -6.64
CA PHE A 61 0.45 7.63 -7.96
C PHE A 61 0.60 9.07 -8.45
N GLU A 62 0.46 10.05 -7.55
CA GLU A 62 0.59 11.47 -7.86
C GLU A 62 2.05 11.89 -8.08
N GLU A 63 2.99 11.44 -7.24
CA GLU A 63 4.40 11.84 -7.31
C GLU A 63 5.21 11.07 -8.37
N LEU A 64 4.92 9.78 -8.59
CA LEU A 64 5.73 8.99 -9.52
C LEU A 64 5.37 9.30 -10.97
N PRO A 65 6.37 9.42 -11.87
CA PRO A 65 6.11 9.53 -13.30
C PRO A 65 5.53 8.21 -13.83
N GLU A 66 4.73 8.30 -14.90
CA GLU A 66 4.38 7.10 -15.65
C GLU A 66 5.63 6.47 -16.26
N VAL A 67 5.69 5.15 -16.19
CA VAL A 67 6.77 4.37 -16.75
C VAL A 67 6.16 3.32 -17.67
N GLY A 68 6.86 3.03 -18.76
CA GLY A 68 6.46 1.95 -19.66
C GLY A 68 6.69 0.58 -19.02
N ASP A 69 6.88 -0.43 -19.87
CA ASP A 69 7.17 -1.78 -19.41
C ASP A 69 8.64 -1.87 -18.95
N LEU A 70 8.86 -1.88 -17.64
CA LEU A 70 10.19 -2.00 -17.04
C LEU A 70 10.48 -3.47 -16.73
N ASP A 71 11.71 -3.92 -16.97
CA ASP A 71 12.16 -5.27 -16.60
C ASP A 71 12.06 -5.53 -15.08
N GLN A 72 12.17 -4.47 -14.27
CA GLN A 72 12.09 -4.54 -12.81
C GLN A 72 11.24 -3.38 -12.27
N PRO A 73 10.42 -3.63 -11.23
CA PRO A 73 9.66 -2.57 -10.58
C PRO A 73 10.59 -1.57 -9.87
N LYS A 74 10.18 -0.30 -9.84
CA LYS A 74 10.87 0.74 -9.08
C LYS A 74 10.65 0.61 -7.58
N LEU A 75 9.51 0.05 -7.18
CA LEU A 75 9.10 -0.15 -5.79
C LEU A 75 8.18 -1.36 -5.70
N VAL A 76 8.24 -2.10 -4.59
CA VAL A 76 7.34 -3.21 -4.33
C VAL A 76 6.78 -3.09 -2.92
N PHE A 77 5.44 -3.13 -2.80
CA PHE A 77 4.75 -3.25 -1.52
C PHE A 77 4.36 -4.70 -1.25
N PHE A 78 4.64 -5.13 -0.03
CA PHE A 78 4.12 -6.36 0.54
C PHE A 78 3.14 -5.99 1.65
N PHE A 79 1.87 -6.31 1.44
CA PHE A 79 0.83 -6.17 2.44
C PHE A 79 0.71 -7.50 3.17
N ASP A 80 1.42 -7.60 4.29
CA ASP A 80 1.24 -8.72 5.20
C ASP A 80 -0.11 -8.62 5.91
N GLU A 81 -0.70 -9.77 6.18
CA GLU A 81 -2.07 -9.93 6.69
C GLU A 81 -3.09 -9.07 5.94
N ALA A 82 -3.07 -9.20 4.60
CA ALA A 82 -3.90 -8.41 3.68
C ALA A 82 -5.40 -8.47 4.00
N HIS A 83 -5.87 -9.50 4.70
CA HIS A 83 -7.26 -9.62 5.15
C HIS A 83 -7.71 -8.42 6.00
N LEU A 84 -6.80 -7.80 6.77
CA LEU A 84 -7.09 -6.62 7.59
C LEU A 84 -7.50 -5.38 6.78
N LEU A 85 -7.14 -5.32 5.49
CA LEU A 85 -7.58 -4.25 4.59
C LEU A 85 -9.04 -4.40 4.17
N PHE A 86 -9.59 -5.61 4.25
CA PHE A 86 -10.85 -5.99 3.64
C PHE A 86 -11.90 -6.45 4.65
N GLU A 87 -11.49 -6.86 5.85
CA GLU A 87 -12.39 -7.23 6.95
C GLU A 87 -13.32 -6.06 7.31
N ASP A 88 -14.63 -6.28 7.19
CA ASP A 88 -15.69 -5.28 7.38
C ASP A 88 -15.48 -3.97 6.60
N ALA A 89 -14.67 -4.00 5.53
CA ALA A 89 -14.38 -2.83 4.72
C ALA A 89 -15.62 -2.41 3.92
N PRO A 90 -16.01 -1.11 3.96
CA PRO A 90 -17.12 -0.65 3.15
C PRO A 90 -16.78 -0.80 1.66
N LYS A 91 -17.79 -1.06 0.83
CA LYS A 91 -17.61 -1.25 -0.62
C LYS A 91 -16.76 -0.16 -1.29
N VAL A 92 -16.92 1.09 -0.86
CA VAL A 92 -16.15 2.23 -1.37
C VAL A 92 -14.64 2.09 -1.12
N LEU A 93 -14.24 1.50 0.01
CA LEU A 93 -12.83 1.23 0.34
C LEU A 93 -12.27 0.16 -0.60
N ILE A 94 -13.01 -0.94 -0.79
CA ILE A 94 -12.63 -2.02 -1.70
C ILE A 94 -12.46 -1.50 -3.14
N ASP A 95 -13.44 -0.74 -3.63
CA ASP A 95 -13.40 -0.15 -4.98
C ASP A 95 -12.21 0.83 -5.13
N ARG A 96 -11.87 1.57 -4.07
CA ARG A 96 -10.69 2.47 -4.06
C ARG A 96 -9.39 1.69 -4.10
N VAL A 97 -9.25 0.61 -3.32
CA VAL A 97 -8.06 -0.26 -3.35
C VAL A 97 -7.88 -0.87 -4.74
N GLU A 98 -8.96 -1.41 -5.32
CA GLU A 98 -8.95 -1.95 -6.69
C GLU A 98 -8.44 -0.92 -7.71
N GLN A 99 -8.98 0.29 -7.67
CA GLN A 99 -8.56 1.38 -8.56
C GLN A 99 -7.09 1.72 -8.38
N VAL A 100 -6.64 1.86 -7.14
CA VAL A 100 -5.26 2.27 -6.84
C VAL A 100 -4.26 1.20 -7.25
N VAL A 101 -4.51 -0.08 -6.93
CA VAL A 101 -3.67 -1.20 -7.37
C VAL A 101 -3.52 -1.24 -8.90
N ARG A 102 -4.61 -0.97 -9.62
CA ARG A 102 -4.57 -0.88 -11.09
C ARG A 102 -3.72 0.29 -11.58
N LEU A 103 -3.83 1.46 -10.94
CA LEU A 103 -3.18 2.69 -11.38
C LEU A 103 -1.66 2.71 -11.08
N ILE A 104 -1.24 2.28 -9.89
CA ILE A 104 0.18 2.32 -9.51
C ILE A 104 1.04 1.36 -10.34
N ARG A 105 0.43 0.36 -11.00
CA ARG A 105 1.14 -0.52 -11.94
C ARG A 105 1.82 0.27 -13.06
N SER A 106 1.16 1.29 -13.62
CA SER A 106 1.77 2.13 -14.68
C SER A 106 2.87 3.05 -14.16
N LYS A 107 3.07 3.12 -12.84
CA LYS A 107 4.17 3.85 -12.18
C LYS A 107 5.37 2.95 -11.86
N GLY A 108 5.31 1.67 -12.25
CA GLY A 108 6.35 0.68 -11.96
C GLY A 108 6.35 0.24 -10.51
N VAL A 109 5.20 0.34 -9.83
CA VAL A 109 5.02 -0.14 -8.46
C VAL A 109 4.34 -1.50 -8.48
N GLY A 110 5.00 -2.49 -7.87
CA GLY A 110 4.43 -3.82 -7.64
C GLY A 110 3.68 -3.88 -6.30
N VAL A 111 2.57 -4.62 -6.27
CA VAL A 111 1.82 -4.90 -5.05
C VAL A 111 1.65 -6.40 -4.88
N TYR A 112 1.99 -6.89 -3.70
CA TYR A 112 1.78 -8.25 -3.25
C TYR A 112 0.91 -8.23 -2.00
N PHE A 113 -0.21 -8.95 -2.05
CA PHE A 113 -1.02 -9.22 -0.87
C PHE A 113 -0.64 -10.60 -0.33
N VAL A 114 -0.23 -10.63 0.93
CA VAL A 114 0.14 -11.85 1.63
C VAL A 114 -0.97 -12.17 2.63
N THR A 115 -1.53 -13.37 2.53
CA THR A 115 -2.64 -13.83 3.37
C THR A 115 -2.53 -15.33 3.56
N GLN A 116 -3.04 -15.82 4.69
CA GLN A 116 -3.15 -17.25 4.97
C GLN A 116 -4.27 -17.90 4.14
N ASN A 117 -5.33 -17.15 3.83
CA ASN A 117 -6.45 -17.62 3.05
C ASN A 117 -6.76 -16.65 1.88
N PRO A 118 -6.66 -17.09 0.62
CA PRO A 118 -6.97 -16.27 -0.55
C PRO A 118 -8.40 -15.71 -0.55
N LEU A 119 -9.34 -16.36 0.13
CA LEU A 119 -10.74 -15.94 0.21
C LEU A 119 -10.92 -14.63 0.99
N ASP A 120 -9.92 -14.22 1.78
CA ASP A 120 -9.98 -12.97 2.53
C ASP A 120 -9.70 -11.73 1.67
N ILE A 121 -9.27 -11.94 0.41
CA ILE A 121 -9.06 -10.87 -0.56
C ILE A 121 -10.26 -10.82 -1.51
N PRO A 122 -10.92 -9.65 -1.68
CA PRO A 122 -12.04 -9.51 -2.59
C PRO A 122 -11.69 -9.92 -4.02
N GLU A 123 -12.62 -10.64 -4.67
CA GLU A 123 -12.43 -11.16 -6.03
C GLU A 123 -12.03 -10.07 -7.04
N LYS A 124 -12.62 -8.88 -6.91
CA LYS A 124 -12.28 -7.70 -7.72
C LYS A 124 -10.81 -7.32 -7.64
N VAL A 125 -10.22 -7.39 -6.45
CA VAL A 125 -8.80 -7.09 -6.22
C VAL A 125 -7.95 -8.24 -6.73
N LEU A 126 -8.33 -9.50 -6.43
CA LEU A 126 -7.65 -10.70 -6.93
C LEU A 126 -7.59 -10.73 -8.47
N ALA A 127 -8.61 -10.24 -9.16
CA ALA A 127 -8.65 -10.16 -10.62
C ALA A 127 -7.60 -9.19 -11.20
N GLN A 128 -7.07 -8.25 -10.40
CA GLN A 128 -5.99 -7.36 -10.81
C GLN A 128 -4.58 -7.95 -10.58
N LEU A 129 -4.49 -9.05 -9.83
CA LEU A 129 -3.21 -9.68 -9.48
C LEU A 129 -2.82 -10.72 -10.52
N GLY A 130 -1.79 -10.40 -11.31
CA GLY A 130 -1.31 -11.27 -12.40
C GLY A 130 -0.51 -12.49 -11.93
N ASN A 131 0.07 -12.44 -10.73
CA ASN A 131 0.92 -13.50 -10.20
C ASN A 131 0.31 -14.09 -8.92
N ARG A 132 0.46 -15.41 -8.75
CA ARG A 132 0.07 -16.13 -7.53
C ARG A 132 1.19 -17.09 -7.14
N VAL A 133 1.53 -17.09 -5.86
CA VAL A 133 2.48 -18.02 -5.24
C VAL A 133 1.74 -18.73 -4.12
N GLN A 134 1.75 -20.06 -4.13
CA GLN A 134 1.05 -20.93 -3.18
C GLN A 134 2.00 -21.99 -2.63
#